data_AF-A0A1J5FHD9-F1
#
_entry.id   AF-A0A1J5FHD9-F1
#
_cell.length_a   1.000
_cell.length_b   1.000
_cell.length_c   1.000
_cell.angle_alpha   90.00
_cell.angle_beta   90.00
_cell.angle_gamma   90.00
#
_symmetry.space_group_name_H-M   'P 1'
#
loop_
_entity.id
_entity.type
_entity.pdbx_description
1 polymer ?
#
loop_
_entity_poly.entity_id
_entity_poly.type
_entity_poly.pdbx_seq_one_letter_code
_entity_poly.pdbx_strand_id
1 'polypeptide(L)' 'MTQRDIAGYLNIDRTTLYNWKKNKPNLYKTVMLGLMVDEIIEKNEKSLQELKELKESLAPKK' A
#
# COMPACT_ATOMS: atom_id res chain seq x y z
N MET A 1 0.40 7.06 3.50
CA MET A 1 0.72 8.46 3.06
C MET A 1 -0.54 9.37 3.02
N THR A 2 -0.43 10.67 3.29
CA THR A 2 -1.54 11.64 3.09
C THR A 2 -1.60 12.16 1.65
N GLN A 3 -2.71 12.81 1.23
CA GLN A 3 -2.79 13.45 -0.10
C GLN A 3 -1.71 14.51 -0.34
N ARG A 4 -1.26 15.20 0.72
CA ARG A 4 -0.16 16.18 0.64
C ARG A 4 1.16 15.48 0.35
N ASP A 5 1.44 14.38 1.04
CA ASP A 5 2.68 13.62 0.86
C ASP A 5 2.74 13.00 -0.53
N ILE A 6 1.62 12.47 -1.03
CA ILE A 6 1.51 11.92 -2.38
C ILE A 6 1.75 13.00 -3.44
N ALA A 7 1.14 14.19 -3.27
CA ALA A 7 1.34 15.30 -4.19
C ALA A 7 2.80 15.77 -4.19
N GLY A 8 3.43 15.86 -3.01
CA GLY A 8 4.85 16.16 -2.87
C GLY A 8 5.75 15.11 -3.51
N TYR A 9 5.48 13.82 -3.27
CA TYR A 9 6.24 12.70 -3.84
C TYR A 9 6.18 12.69 -5.37
N LEU A 10 4.99 12.93 -5.94
CA LEU A 10 4.78 12.98 -7.38
C LEU A 10 5.21 14.33 -8.01
N ASN A 11 5.65 15.29 -7.20
CA ASN A 11 5.97 16.66 -7.60
C ASN A 11 4.84 17.33 -8.42
N ILE A 12 3.61 17.23 -7.92
CA ILE A 12 2.41 17.83 -8.51
C ILE A 12 1.65 18.65 -7.48
N ASP A 13 0.79 19.55 -7.94
CA ASP A 13 -0.14 20.23 -7.04
C ASP A 13 -1.26 19.28 -6.57
N ARG A 14 -1.79 19.53 -5.35
CA ARG A 14 -2.90 18.75 -4.77
C ARG A 14 -4.16 18.78 -5.66
N THR A 15 -4.42 19.89 -6.36
CA THR A 15 -5.53 20.00 -7.32
C THR A 15 -5.37 19.07 -8.51
N THR A 16 -4.14 18.75 -8.91
CA THR A 16 -3.87 17.77 -9.97
C THR A 16 -4.34 16.39 -9.53
N LEU A 17 -4.04 15.99 -8.28
CA LEU A 17 -4.51 14.74 -7.71
C LEU A 17 -6.06 14.68 -7.67
N TYR A 18 -6.70 15.78 -7.28
CA TYR A 18 -8.16 15.92 -7.30
C TYR A 18 -8.74 15.78 -8.71
N ASN A 19 -8.12 16.44 -9.69
CA ASN A 19 -8.53 16.39 -11.09
C ASN A 19 -8.34 14.99 -11.69
N TRP A 20 -7.31 14.25 -11.29
CA TRP A 20 -7.17 12.84 -11.68
C TRP A 20 -8.31 12.01 -11.10
N LYS A 21 -8.61 12.15 -9.81
CA LYS A 21 -9.74 11.43 -9.19
C LYS A 21 -11.07 11.71 -9.88
N LYS A 22 -11.32 12.98 -10.25
CA LYS A 22 -12.58 13.42 -10.86
C LYS A 22 -12.69 13.09 -12.35
N ASN A 23 -11.66 13.41 -13.13
CA ASN A 23 -11.71 13.43 -14.59
C ASN A 23 -10.92 12.29 -15.24
N LYS A 24 -10.01 11.63 -14.50
CA LYS A 24 -9.15 10.54 -15.00
C LYS A 24 -9.09 9.40 -13.95
N PRO A 25 -10.23 8.82 -13.54
CA PRO A 25 -10.28 7.90 -12.40
C PRO A 25 -9.38 6.67 -12.56
N ASN A 26 -9.19 6.18 -13.79
CA ASN A 26 -8.29 5.06 -14.06
C ASN A 26 -6.81 5.43 -13.82
N LEU A 27 -6.38 6.65 -14.20
CA LEU A 27 -5.03 7.13 -13.89
C LEU A 27 -4.83 7.24 -12.38
N TYR A 28 -5.78 7.87 -11.69
CA TYR A 28 -5.74 7.99 -10.23
C TYR A 28 -5.62 6.61 -9.57
N LYS A 29 -6.46 5.65 -9.96
CA LYS A 29 -6.45 4.29 -9.40
C LYS A 29 -5.11 3.60 -9.63
N THR A 30 -4.57 3.64 -10.84
CA THR A 30 -3.29 2.99 -11.16
C THR A 30 -2.14 3.57 -10.35
N VAL A 31 -2.05 4.91 -10.25
CA VAL A 31 -0.99 5.56 -9.47
C VAL A 31 -1.14 5.24 -7.97
N MET A 32 -2.36 5.34 -7.42
CA MET A 32 -2.58 5.04 -5.99
C MET A 32 -2.26 3.59 -5.65
N LEU A 33 -2.62 2.64 -6.54
CA LEU A 33 -2.26 1.24 -6.36
C LEU A 33 -0.74 1.07 -6.32
N GLY A 34 0.00 1.69 -7.25
CA GLY A 34 1.45 1.68 -7.27
C GLY A 34 2.08 2.22 -5.98
N LEU A 35 1.57 3.34 -5.45
CA LEU A 35 2.07 3.95 -4.21
C LEU A 35 1.77 3.11 -2.96
N MET A 36 0.76 2.25 -3.00
CA MET A 36 0.39 1.38 -1.89
C MET A 36 1.08 0.01 -1.94
N VAL A 37 1.83 -0.31 -3.02
CA VAL A 37 2.42 -1.64 -3.21
C VAL A 37 3.35 -1.99 -2.04
N ASP A 38 4.24 -1.09 -1.64
CA ASP A 38 5.22 -1.37 -0.59
C ASP A 38 4.53 -1.60 0.77
N GLU A 39 3.56 -0.76 1.14
CA GLU A 39 2.76 -0.94 2.37
C GLU A 39 2.01 -2.29 2.37
N ILE A 40 1.50 -2.71 1.20
CA ILE A 40 0.80 -3.99 1.04
C ILE A 40 1.79 -5.15 1.16
N ILE A 41 2.96 -5.08 0.53
CA ILE A 41 3.99 -6.12 0.61
C ILE A 41 4.41 -6.32 2.07
N GLU A 42 4.77 -5.23 2.76
CA GLU A 42 5.21 -5.30 4.16
C GLU A 42 4.14 -5.92 5.07
N LYS A 43 2.88 -5.55 4.88
CA LYS A 43 1.76 -6.13 5.63
C LYS A 43 1.64 -7.64 5.38
N ASN A 44 1.75 -8.08 4.13
CA ASN A 44 1.65 -9.50 3.79
C ASN A 44 2.83 -10.31 4.32
N GLU A 45 4.04 -9.75 4.29
CA GLU A 45 5.23 -10.38 4.88
C GLU A 45 5.06 -10.61 6.37
N LYS A 46 4.57 -9.60 7.11
CA LYS A 46 4.26 -9.73 8.55
C LYS A 46 3.18 -10.79 8.80
N SER A 47 2.07 -10.75 8.06
CA SER A 47 1.02 -11.77 8.20
C SER A 47 1.52 -13.17 7.89
N LEU A 48 2.39 -13.33 6.89
CA LEU A 48 3.01 -14.63 6.58
C LEU A 48 3.93 -15.10 7.71
N GLN A 49 4.69 -14.19 8.30
CA GLN A 49 5.58 -14.49 9.43
C GLN A 49 4.79 -14.96 10.66
N GLU A 50 3.71 -14.25 11.01
CA GLU A 50 2.81 -14.64 12.11
C GLU A 50 2.22 -16.04 11.91
N LEU A 51 1.82 -16.38 10.66
CA LEU A 51 1.32 -17.72 10.34
C LEU A 51 2.39 -18.81 10.48
N LYS A 52 3.65 -18.52 10.14
CA LYS A 52 4.77 -19.46 10.33
C LYS A 52 5.04 -19.70 11.81
N GLU A 53 5.06 -18.65 12.61
CA GLU A 53 5.26 -18.74 14.07
C GLU A 53 4.12 -19.52 14.73
N LEU A 54 2.88 -19.29 14.32
CA LEU A 54 1.73 -20.08 14.79
C LEU A 54 1.90 -21.56 14.46
N LYS A 55 2.25 -21.88 13.20
CA LYS A 55 2.50 -23.26 12.77
C LYS A 55 3.60 -23.93 13.61
N GLU A 56 4.67 -23.21 13.91
CA GLU A 56 5.79 -23.71 14.71
C GLU A 56 5.37 -23.93 16.18
N SER A 57 4.59 -23.01 16.76
CA SER A 57 4.08 -23.14 18.13
C SER A 57 3.14 -24.35 18.33
N LEU A 58 2.43 -24.74 17.27
CA LEU A 58 1.53 -25.90 17.25
C LEU A 58 2.24 -27.20 16.87
N ALA A 59 3.51 -27.13 16.43
CA ALA A 59 4.28 -28.32 16.13
C ALA A 59 4.53 -29.10 17.44
N PRO A 60 4.34 -30.43 17.44
CA PRO A 60 4.57 -31.23 18.63
C PRO A 60 6.04 -31.09 19.05
N LYS A 61 6.27 -30.63 20.29
CA LYS A 61 7.62 -30.64 20.89
C LYS A 61 8.04 -32.11 20.98
N LYS A 62 9.15 -32.45 20.31
CA LYS A 62 9.83 -33.74 20.48
C LYS A 62 10.38 -33.87 21.90
#